data_AF-A0A922N574-F1
#
_entry.id   AF-A0A922N574-F1
#
_cell.length_a   1.000
_cell.length_b   1.000
_cell.length_c   1.000
_cell.angle_alpha   90.00
_cell.angle_beta   90.00
_cell.angle_gamma   90.00
#
_symmetry.space_group_name_H-M   'P 1'
#
loop_
_entity.id
_entity.type
_entity.pdbx_description
1 polymer ?
#
loop_
_entity_poly.entity_id
_entity_poly.type
_entity_poly.pdbx_seq_one_letter_code
_entity_poly.pdbx_strand_id
1 'polypeptide(L)'
;MSHQYEARKLRSSVHHLSVQYKLLQHENEGLKEALQHKKKHKKKGKALDLQQRQEYHGGSVFWSPRKIREARAREVVRERDKIEEKLQKAQAKKQREEVQLQRQVKLEEKRVERQRLKEIRELERAEKAAERARKVEAQHQKKATQQAQQRKRKASRAPSSKNKRQKRAMEDRARDRVASPPSPPPPKTTSRGRNVNLPQKFR
;
A
#
# COMPACT_ATOMS: atom_id res chain seq x y z
N MET A 1 58.50 63.29 27.60
CA MET A 1 58.13 63.73 26.23
C MET A 1 57.47 62.63 25.37
N SER A 2 57.79 61.33 25.54
CA SER A 2 57.23 60.22 24.71
C SER A 2 55.71 60.05 24.77
N HIS A 3 55.12 60.07 25.97
CA HIS A 3 53.68 59.78 26.15
C HIS A 3 52.74 60.78 25.45
N GLN A 4 53.13 62.05 25.37
CA GLN A 4 52.34 63.08 24.70
C GLN A 4 52.35 62.93 23.16
N TYR A 5 53.41 62.35 22.62
CA TYR A 5 53.54 62.03 21.19
C TYR A 5 52.74 60.76 20.85
N GLU A 6 52.85 59.72 21.68
CA GLU A 6 52.07 58.48 21.54
C GLU A 6 50.57 58.72 21.61
N ALA A 7 50.10 59.56 22.55
CA ALA A 7 48.69 59.92 22.67
C ALA A 7 48.16 60.66 21.42
N ARG A 8 48.95 61.57 20.85
CA ARG A 8 48.60 62.27 19.60
C ARG A 8 48.55 61.33 18.42
N LYS A 9 49.53 60.41 18.30
CA LYS A 9 49.56 59.38 17.27
C LYS A 9 48.32 58.49 17.35
N LEU A 10 47.97 58.02 18.55
CA LEU A 10 46.77 57.21 18.78
C LEU A 10 45.49 57.97 18.44
N ARG A 11 45.40 59.26 18.81
CA ARG A 11 44.24 60.10 18.45
C ARG A 11 44.08 60.23 16.94
N SER A 12 45.18 60.44 16.22
CA SER A 12 45.16 60.54 14.75
C SER A 12 44.77 59.22 14.08
N SER A 13 45.27 58.08 14.57
CA SER A 13 44.91 56.76 14.03
C SER A 13 43.45 56.41 14.31
N VAL A 14 42.95 56.70 15.51
CA VAL A 14 41.53 56.50 15.85
C VAL A 14 40.64 57.38 14.98
N HIS A 15 41.00 58.66 14.80
CA HIS A 15 40.27 59.56 13.91
C HIS A 15 40.26 59.03 12.47
N HIS A 16 41.41 58.64 11.93
CA HIS A 16 41.51 58.06 10.59
C HIS A 16 40.63 56.81 10.43
N LEU A 17 40.69 55.86 11.37
CA LEU A 17 39.85 54.67 11.36
C LEU A 17 38.36 54.99 11.43
N SER A 18 37.97 55.98 12.24
CA SER A 18 36.57 56.42 12.32
C SER A 18 36.05 57.00 11.01
N VAL A 19 36.88 57.75 10.28
CA VAL A 19 36.54 58.30 8.96
C VAL A 19 36.41 57.17 7.95
N GLN A 20 37.38 56.25 7.91
CA GLN A 20 37.35 55.07 7.04
C GLN A 20 36.10 54.22 7.28
N TYR A 21 35.76 53.98 8.55
CA TYR A 21 34.55 53.24 8.90
C TYR A 21 33.28 53.94 8.39
N LYS A 22 33.16 55.26 8.56
CA LYS A 22 32.00 56.01 8.05
C LYS A 22 31.90 55.98 6.53
N LEU A 23 33.03 56.13 5.82
CA LEU A 23 33.05 56.00 4.35
C LEU A 23 32.57 54.61 3.92
N LEU A 24 33.09 53.56 4.56
CA LEU A 24 32.70 52.19 4.27
C LEU A 24 31.21 51.94 4.58
N GLN A 25 30.65 52.55 5.63
CA GLN A 25 29.22 52.45 5.92
C GLN A 25 28.38 53.06 4.79
N HIS A 26 28.72 54.28 4.36
CA HIS A 26 28.01 54.94 3.27
C HIS A 26 28.14 54.20 1.93
N GLU A 27 29.32 53.63 1.64
CA GLU A 27 29.50 52.77 0.47
C GLU A 27 28.60 51.52 0.52
N ASN A 28 28.54 50.86 1.67
CA ASN A 28 27.67 49.70 1.86
C ASN A 28 26.18 50.06 1.74
N GLU A 29 25.78 51.21 2.27
CA GLU A 29 24.43 51.75 2.10
C GLU A 29 24.11 52.01 0.63
N GLY A 30 24.99 52.73 -0.07
CA GLY A 30 24.85 53.01 -1.51
C GLY A 30 24.79 51.74 -2.36
N LEU A 31 25.60 50.72 -2.04
CA LEU A 31 25.55 49.42 -2.71
C LEU A 31 24.22 48.69 -2.47
N LYS A 32 23.70 48.72 -1.23
CA LYS A 32 22.39 48.14 -0.90
C LYS A 32 21.28 48.84 -1.67
N GLU A 33 21.29 50.17 -1.74
CA GLU A 33 20.32 50.95 -2.50
C GLU A 33 20.40 50.64 -3.99
N ALA A 34 21.60 50.69 -4.58
CA ALA A 34 21.81 50.36 -5.98
C ALA A 34 21.31 48.94 -6.31
N LEU A 35 21.50 47.98 -5.40
CA LEU A 35 20.99 46.63 -5.52
C LEU A 35 19.46 46.58 -5.44
N GLN A 36 18.84 47.35 -4.55
CA GLN A 36 17.37 47.49 -4.51
C GLN A 36 16.82 48.09 -5.80
N HIS A 37 17.43 49.16 -6.31
CA HIS A 37 17.04 49.78 -7.58
C HIS A 37 17.18 48.81 -8.75
N LYS A 38 18.29 48.07 -8.84
CA LYS A 38 18.48 47.01 -9.85
C LYS A 38 17.42 45.90 -9.73
N LYS A 39 17.08 45.48 -8.50
CA LYS A 39 15.99 44.51 -8.26
C LYS A 39 14.64 45.05 -8.70
N LYS A 40 14.34 46.33 -8.46
CA LYS A 40 13.12 47.00 -8.95
C LYS A 40 13.10 47.05 -10.48
N HIS A 41 14.20 47.44 -11.14
CA HIS A 41 14.29 47.46 -12.60
C HIS A 41 14.13 46.07 -13.26
N LYS A 42 14.61 45.00 -12.62
CA LYS A 42 14.44 43.63 -13.12
C LYS A 42 13.00 43.13 -13.03
N LYS A 43 12.17 43.68 -12.14
CA LYS A 43 10.75 43.36 -12.04
C LYS A 43 9.99 44.05 -13.16
N LYS A 44 10.08 43.52 -14.37
CA LYS A 44 9.07 43.82 -15.40
C LYS A 44 7.72 43.36 -14.83
N GLY A 45 6.77 44.29 -14.72
CA GLY A 45 5.41 43.96 -14.29
C GLY A 45 4.83 42.87 -15.21
N LYS A 46 3.96 42.00 -14.66
CA LYS A 46 3.17 41.10 -15.50
C LYS A 46 2.37 41.97 -16.47
N ALA A 47 2.45 41.66 -17.76
CA ALA A 47 1.66 42.38 -18.75
C ALA A 47 0.18 42.12 -18.47
N LEU A 48 -0.60 43.19 -18.42
CA LEU A 48 -2.03 43.10 -18.25
C LEU A 48 -2.63 42.48 -19.52
N ASP A 49 -3.42 41.44 -19.35
CA ASP A 49 -4.05 40.74 -20.47
C ASP A 49 -5.22 41.54 -21.04
N LEU A 50 -4.89 42.45 -21.96
CA LEU A 50 -5.83 43.31 -22.67
C LEU A 50 -6.35 42.58 -23.91
N GLN A 51 -7.56 42.03 -23.82
CA GLN A 51 -8.19 41.32 -24.95
C GLN A 51 -8.66 42.31 -26.03
N GLN A 52 -8.10 42.18 -27.23
CA GLN A 52 -8.53 42.92 -28.42
C GLN A 52 -9.74 42.24 -29.08
N ARG A 53 -10.72 43.03 -29.54
CA ARG A 53 -11.82 42.51 -30.34
C ARG A 53 -11.32 42.16 -31.74
N GLN A 54 -11.72 41.00 -32.25
CA GLN A 54 -11.29 40.50 -33.56
C GLN A 54 -11.76 41.40 -34.72
N GLU A 55 -12.83 42.19 -34.54
CA GLU A 55 -13.44 43.01 -35.61
C GLU A 55 -12.58 44.18 -36.13
N TYR A 56 -11.43 44.49 -35.50
CA TYR A 56 -10.62 45.66 -35.85
C TYR A 56 -9.26 45.24 -36.41
N HIS A 57 -9.08 45.35 -37.73
CA HIS A 57 -7.91 44.88 -38.47
C HIS A 57 -7.06 46.00 -39.10
N GLY A 58 -7.05 47.21 -38.54
CA GLY A 58 -6.20 48.28 -39.06
C GLY A 58 -5.94 49.42 -38.08
N GLY A 59 -4.73 49.45 -37.50
CA GLY A 59 -4.22 50.61 -36.75
C GLY A 59 -3.70 50.33 -35.34
N SER A 60 -3.19 51.37 -34.68
CA SER A 60 -2.76 51.34 -33.28
C SER A 60 -3.95 51.15 -32.34
N VAL A 61 -3.85 50.19 -31.41
CA VAL A 61 -4.93 49.90 -30.43
C VAL A 61 -4.87 50.88 -29.26
N PHE A 62 -5.83 51.81 -29.20
CA PHE A 62 -5.98 52.69 -28.04
C PHE A 62 -6.76 52.00 -26.92
N TRP A 63 -6.11 51.83 -25.77
CA TRP A 63 -6.74 51.21 -24.60
C TRP A 63 -7.39 52.27 -23.71
N SER A 64 -8.72 52.30 -23.69
CA SER A 64 -9.44 53.16 -22.76
C SER A 64 -9.21 52.73 -21.30
N PRO A 65 -9.23 53.65 -20.33
CA PRO A 65 -9.08 53.32 -18.90
C PRO A 65 -10.04 52.24 -18.40
N ARG A 66 -11.24 52.17 -19.00
CA ARG A 66 -12.23 51.12 -18.74
C ARG A 66 -11.70 49.72 -19.07
N LYS A 67 -11.01 49.54 -20.20
CA LYS A 67 -10.43 48.23 -20.59
C LYS A 67 -9.32 47.77 -19.67
N ILE A 68 -8.53 48.71 -19.15
CA ILE A 68 -7.52 48.42 -18.13
C ILE A 68 -8.17 47.93 -16.83
N ARG A 69 -9.28 48.53 -16.39
CA ARG A 69 -10.02 48.05 -15.21
C ARG A 69 -10.63 46.66 -15.43
N GLU A 70 -11.23 46.42 -16.59
CA GLU A 70 -11.81 45.12 -16.94
C GLU A 70 -10.75 44.00 -16.92
N ALA A 71 -9.57 44.24 -17.50
CA ALA A 71 -8.49 43.26 -17.49
C ALA A 71 -7.96 42.98 -16.07
N ARG A 72 -7.83 44.02 -15.23
CA ARG A 72 -7.44 43.84 -13.81
C ARG A 72 -8.46 43.02 -13.04
N ALA A 73 -9.76 43.28 -13.24
CA ALA A 73 -10.82 42.52 -12.61
C ALA A 73 -10.75 41.02 -13.00
N ARG A 74 -10.46 40.72 -14.27
CA ARG A 74 -10.29 39.34 -14.75
C ARG A 74 -9.06 38.66 -14.14
N GLU A 75 -7.95 39.38 -13.98
CA GLU A 75 -6.77 38.83 -13.31
C GLU A 75 -7.07 38.44 -11.86
N VAL A 76 -7.78 39.28 -11.11
CA VAL A 76 -8.18 38.98 -9.74
C VAL A 76 -9.04 37.72 -9.68
N VAL A 77 -10.01 37.58 -10.59
CA VAL A 77 -10.84 36.36 -10.68
C VAL A 77 -9.97 35.14 -10.99
N ARG A 78 -9.12 35.20 -12.03
CA ARG A 78 -8.22 34.08 -12.37
C ARG A 78 -7.28 33.69 -11.24
N GLU A 79 -6.79 34.65 -10.45
CA GLU A 79 -5.94 34.38 -9.30
C GLU A 79 -6.72 33.70 -8.17
N ARG A 80 -7.96 34.13 -7.90
CA ARG A 80 -8.85 33.46 -6.95
C ARG A 80 -9.16 32.03 -7.39
N ASP A 81 -9.57 31.83 -8.64
CA ASP A 81 -9.87 30.51 -9.19
C ASP A 81 -8.67 29.57 -9.08
N LYS A 82 -7.46 30.07 -9.38
CA LYS A 82 -6.21 29.28 -9.21
C LYS A 82 -5.94 28.90 -7.76
N ILE A 83 -6.24 29.79 -6.82
CA ILE A 83 -6.07 29.52 -5.38
C ILE A 83 -7.09 28.48 -4.93
N GLU A 84 -8.35 28.65 -5.32
CA GLU A 84 -9.44 27.72 -5.02
C GLU A 84 -9.19 26.34 -5.63
N GLU A 85 -8.76 26.26 -6.89
CA GLU A 85 -8.42 25.00 -7.55
C GLU A 85 -7.27 24.28 -6.83
N LYS A 86 -6.24 25.02 -6.38
CA LYS A 86 -5.15 24.44 -5.58
C LYS A 86 -5.66 23.91 -4.23
N LEU A 87 -6.55 24.66 -3.57
CA LEU A 87 -7.17 24.25 -2.31
C LEU A 87 -8.00 22.97 -2.50
N GLN A 88 -8.84 22.92 -3.55
CA GLN A 88 -9.64 21.76 -3.89
C GLN A 88 -8.78 20.54 -4.23
N LYS A 89 -7.71 20.70 -5.01
CA LYS A 89 -6.76 19.62 -5.31
C LYS A 89 -6.09 19.08 -4.04
N ALA A 90 -5.72 19.97 -3.11
CA ALA A 90 -5.15 19.56 -1.83
C ALA A 90 -6.16 18.79 -0.98
N GLN A 91 -7.41 19.25 -0.89
CA GLN A 91 -8.49 18.56 -0.18
C GLN A 91 -8.80 17.19 -0.81
N ALA A 92 -8.91 17.11 -2.13
CA ALA A 92 -9.13 15.87 -2.85
C ALA A 92 -8.00 14.86 -2.64
N LYS A 93 -6.75 15.34 -2.54
CA LYS A 93 -5.60 14.47 -2.22
C LYS A 93 -5.73 13.88 -0.81
N LYS A 94 -6.08 14.70 0.19
CA LYS A 94 -6.31 14.23 1.57
C LYS A 94 -7.44 13.20 1.64
N GLN A 95 -8.58 13.48 1.01
CA GLN A 95 -9.70 12.54 0.96
C GLN A 95 -9.32 11.21 0.29
N ARG A 96 -8.51 11.23 -0.77
CA ARG A 96 -8.01 10.01 -1.41
C ARG A 96 -7.13 9.19 -0.48
N GLU A 97 -6.24 9.84 0.26
CA GLU A 97 -5.37 9.19 1.24
C GLU A 97 -6.20 8.55 2.37
N GLU A 98 -7.18 9.28 2.91
CA GLU A 98 -8.11 8.77 3.93
C GLU A 98 -8.90 7.55 3.43
N VAL A 99 -9.45 7.60 2.21
CA VAL A 99 -10.18 6.47 1.60
C VAL A 99 -9.26 5.26 1.38
N GLN A 100 -8.01 5.49 0.99
CA GLN A 100 -7.03 4.41 0.83
C GLN A 100 -6.72 3.75 2.18
N LEU A 101 -6.50 4.52 3.23
CA LEU A 101 -6.27 4.02 4.58
C LEU A 101 -7.48 3.21 5.07
N GLN A 102 -8.69 3.74 4.94
CA GLN A 102 -9.92 3.01 5.29
C GLN A 102 -10.05 1.69 4.51
N ARG A 103 -9.65 1.67 3.24
CA ARG A 103 -9.66 0.45 2.43
C ARG A 103 -8.65 -0.57 2.93
N GLN A 104 -7.47 -0.14 3.34
CA GLN A 104 -6.45 -1.03 3.90
C GLN A 104 -6.93 -1.65 5.21
N VAL A 105 -7.45 -0.85 6.14
CA VAL A 105 -8.03 -1.32 7.41
C VAL A 105 -9.12 -2.36 7.15
N LYS A 106 -10.09 -2.06 6.28
CA LYS A 106 -11.16 -3.01 5.93
C LYS A 106 -10.64 -4.31 5.30
N LEU A 107 -9.53 -4.27 4.58
CA LEU A 107 -8.92 -5.47 4.00
C LEU A 107 -8.22 -6.31 5.07
N GLU A 108 -7.54 -5.67 6.02
CA GLU A 108 -6.90 -6.34 7.15
C GLU A 108 -7.92 -6.97 8.08
N GLU A 109 -8.99 -6.25 8.44
CA GLU A 109 -10.11 -6.78 9.23
C GLU A 109 -10.69 -8.05 8.59
N LYS A 110 -10.96 -8.02 7.28
CA LYS A 110 -11.43 -9.20 6.53
C LYS A 110 -10.43 -10.36 6.52
N ARG A 111 -9.13 -10.08 6.54
CA ARG A 111 -8.09 -11.13 6.63
C ARG A 111 -8.10 -11.77 8.01
N VAL A 112 -8.15 -10.95 9.07
CA VAL A 112 -8.20 -11.40 10.46
C VAL A 112 -9.48 -12.21 10.70
N GLU A 113 -10.65 -11.75 10.24
CA GLU A 113 -11.90 -12.49 10.34
C GLU A 113 -11.82 -13.87 9.66
N ARG A 114 -11.20 -13.95 8.47
CA ARG A 114 -10.99 -15.22 7.77
C ARG A 114 -10.05 -16.15 8.54
N GLN A 115 -9.01 -15.62 9.18
CA GLN A 115 -8.10 -16.42 10.01
C GLN A 115 -8.82 -16.95 11.25
N ARG A 116 -9.54 -16.08 11.98
CA ARG A 116 -10.36 -16.48 13.13
C ARG A 116 -11.37 -17.57 12.75
N LEU A 117 -12.05 -17.43 11.62
CA LEU A 117 -13.00 -18.44 11.15
C LEU A 117 -12.32 -19.77 10.80
N LYS A 118 -11.08 -19.74 10.27
CA LYS A 118 -10.29 -20.95 10.02
C LYS A 118 -9.88 -21.62 11.33
N GLU A 119 -9.39 -20.86 12.29
CA GLU A 119 -8.99 -21.37 13.61
C GLU A 119 -10.18 -22.02 14.33
N ILE A 120 -11.35 -21.36 14.34
CA ILE A 120 -12.57 -21.93 14.92
C ILE A 120 -12.94 -23.27 14.25
N ARG A 121 -12.86 -23.34 12.91
CA ARG A 121 -13.13 -24.58 12.17
C ARG A 121 -12.10 -25.67 12.44
N GLU A 122 -10.84 -25.32 12.65
CA GLU A 122 -9.79 -26.28 12.99
C GLU A 122 -9.94 -26.80 14.41
N LEU A 123 -10.26 -25.93 15.37
CA LEU A 123 -10.56 -26.31 16.75
C LEU A 123 -11.77 -27.25 16.82
N GLU A 124 -12.87 -26.93 16.11
CA GLU A 124 -14.06 -27.78 16.06
C GLU A 124 -13.75 -29.16 15.45
N ARG A 125 -12.92 -29.19 14.39
CA ARG A 125 -12.47 -30.46 13.78
C ARG A 125 -11.57 -31.26 14.72
N ALA A 126 -10.65 -30.59 15.43
CA ALA A 126 -9.76 -31.23 16.39
C ALA A 126 -10.54 -31.79 17.59
N GLU A 127 -11.52 -31.06 18.11
CA GLU A 127 -12.39 -31.53 19.19
C GLU A 127 -13.21 -32.75 18.75
N LYS A 128 -13.84 -32.69 17.56
CA LYS A 128 -14.57 -33.83 16.99
C LYS A 128 -13.66 -35.04 16.77
N ALA A 129 -12.41 -34.83 16.33
CA ALA A 129 -11.44 -35.91 16.16
C ALA A 129 -11.01 -36.51 17.51
N ALA A 130 -10.77 -35.67 18.52
CA ALA A 130 -10.45 -36.10 19.88
C ALA A 130 -11.60 -36.87 20.53
N GLU A 131 -12.85 -36.43 20.33
CA GLU A 131 -14.03 -37.16 20.83
C GLU A 131 -14.15 -38.55 20.19
N ARG A 132 -13.92 -38.65 18.87
CA ARG A 132 -13.88 -39.94 18.16
C ARG A 132 -12.77 -40.84 18.68
N ALA A 133 -11.56 -40.29 18.89
CA ALA A 133 -10.44 -41.03 19.44
C ALA A 133 -10.75 -41.57 20.84
N ARG A 134 -11.30 -40.75 21.73
CA ARG A 134 -11.74 -41.17 23.07
C ARG A 134 -12.77 -42.30 23.04
N LYS A 135 -13.75 -42.25 22.12
CA LYS A 135 -14.74 -43.33 21.95
C LYS A 135 -14.08 -44.62 21.51
N VAL A 136 -13.15 -44.55 20.55
CA VAL A 136 -12.40 -45.70 20.06
C VAL A 136 -11.54 -46.30 21.17
N GLU A 137 -10.76 -45.50 21.90
CA GLU A 137 -9.97 -45.92 23.05
C GLU A 137 -10.82 -46.59 24.13
N ALA A 138 -11.96 -45.99 24.50
CA ALA A 138 -12.88 -46.59 25.47
C ALA A 138 -13.40 -47.97 25.00
N GLN A 139 -13.68 -48.14 23.69
CA GLN A 139 -14.04 -49.45 23.14
C GLN A 139 -12.87 -50.44 23.19
N HIS A 140 -11.65 -50.01 22.85
CA HIS A 140 -10.46 -50.86 22.94
C HIS A 140 -10.18 -51.29 24.38
N GLN A 141 -10.29 -50.40 25.36
CA GLN A 141 -10.16 -50.72 26.78
C GLN A 141 -11.21 -51.74 27.23
N LYS A 142 -12.49 -51.56 26.85
CA LYS A 142 -13.55 -52.53 27.15
C LYS A 142 -13.28 -53.91 26.52
N LYS A 143 -12.81 -53.94 25.27
CA LYS A 143 -12.43 -55.21 24.61
C LYS A 143 -11.24 -55.87 25.31
N ALA A 144 -10.22 -55.10 25.70
CA ALA A 144 -9.04 -55.59 26.39
C ALA A 144 -9.38 -56.15 27.78
N THR A 145 -10.23 -55.48 28.57
CA THR A 145 -10.67 -55.98 29.88
C THR A 145 -11.49 -57.26 29.76
N GLN A 146 -12.41 -57.34 28.79
CA GLN A 146 -13.14 -58.59 28.50
C GLN A 146 -12.19 -59.73 28.10
N GLN A 147 -11.21 -59.47 27.23
CA GLN A 147 -10.25 -60.47 26.79
C GLN A 147 -9.34 -60.95 27.93
N ALA A 148 -8.93 -60.05 28.85
CA ALA A 148 -8.18 -60.39 30.05
C ALA A 148 -8.98 -61.28 31.01
N GLN A 149 -10.27 -60.99 31.22
CA GLN A 149 -11.17 -61.85 32.00
C GLN A 149 -11.34 -63.25 31.39
N GLN A 150 -11.49 -63.33 30.06
CA GLN A 150 -11.57 -64.62 29.38
C GLN A 150 -10.28 -65.42 29.47
N ARG A 151 -9.10 -64.77 29.41
CA ARG A 151 -7.80 -65.44 29.61
C ARG A 151 -7.66 -66.01 31.02
N LYS A 152 -8.12 -65.31 32.06
CA LYS A 152 -8.15 -65.85 33.43
C LYS A 152 -9.03 -67.11 33.58
N ARG A 153 -10.16 -67.22 32.84
CA ARG A 153 -11.00 -68.44 32.81
C ARG A 153 -10.44 -69.58 31.96
N LYS A 154 -9.47 -69.32 31.07
CA LYS A 154 -8.88 -70.33 30.17
C LYS A 154 -7.51 -70.83 30.65
N ALA A 155 -6.78 -70.05 31.46
CA ALA A 155 -5.55 -70.51 32.11
C ALA A 155 -5.78 -71.62 33.14
N SER A 156 -7.02 -71.78 33.64
CA SER A 156 -7.41 -72.86 34.55
C SER A 156 -7.93 -74.12 33.84
N ARG A 157 -7.87 -74.19 32.50
CA ARG A 157 -8.41 -75.33 31.75
C ARG A 157 -7.37 -75.84 30.75
N ALA A 158 -6.88 -77.06 30.98
CA ALA A 158 -5.85 -77.71 30.16
C ALA A 158 -6.25 -77.79 28.68
N PRO A 159 -5.31 -77.59 27.73
CA PRO A 159 -5.63 -77.62 26.31
C PRO A 159 -5.88 -79.07 25.86
N SER A 160 -7.04 -79.32 25.26
CA SER A 160 -7.28 -80.58 24.56
C SER A 160 -6.74 -80.50 23.13
N SER A 161 -5.92 -81.49 22.77
CA SER A 161 -5.28 -81.64 21.47
C SER A 161 -6.32 -81.91 20.38
N LYS A 162 -6.37 -81.07 19.33
CA LYS A 162 -7.07 -81.43 18.09
C LYS A 162 -6.25 -81.11 16.84
N ASN A 163 -5.74 -82.20 16.27
CA ASN A 163 -5.64 -82.63 14.87
C ASN A 163 -5.52 -81.56 13.78
N LYS A 164 -4.30 -81.55 13.21
CA LYS A 164 -3.84 -80.93 11.98
C LYS A 164 -4.67 -81.42 10.78
N ARG A 165 -5.50 -80.54 10.19
CA ARG A 165 -6.12 -80.76 8.87
C ARG A 165 -5.31 -80.04 7.80
N GLN A 166 -4.92 -80.80 6.79
CA GLN A 166 -4.04 -80.43 5.69
C GLN A 166 -4.62 -79.32 4.81
N LYS A 167 -3.74 -78.40 4.38
CA LYS A 167 -3.99 -77.40 3.34
C LYS A 167 -4.31 -78.12 2.02
N ARG A 168 -5.41 -77.75 1.37
CA ARG A 168 -5.56 -77.89 -0.08
C ARG A 168 -5.28 -76.52 -0.68
N ALA A 169 -4.22 -76.43 -1.48
CA ALA A 169 -3.94 -75.28 -2.32
C ALA A 169 -5.04 -75.21 -3.39
N MET A 170 -5.75 -74.08 -3.46
CA MET A 170 -6.55 -73.73 -4.61
C MET A 170 -5.67 -72.88 -5.51
N GLU A 171 -5.48 -73.34 -6.74
CA GLU A 171 -4.78 -72.65 -7.82
C GLU A 171 -5.44 -71.30 -8.11
N ASP A 172 -4.62 -70.26 -8.19
CA ASP A 172 -4.98 -68.95 -8.72
C ASP A 172 -5.29 -69.10 -10.22
N ARG A 173 -6.58 -69.28 -10.54
CA ARG A 173 -7.07 -69.14 -11.91
C ARG A 173 -7.17 -67.65 -12.22
N ALA A 174 -6.05 -67.11 -12.71
CA ALA A 174 -5.98 -65.80 -13.36
C ALA A 174 -7.10 -65.70 -14.41
N ARG A 175 -8.12 -64.89 -14.11
CA ARG A 175 -9.05 -64.43 -15.12
C ARG A 175 -8.41 -63.21 -15.78
N ASP A 176 -7.97 -63.40 -17.01
CA ASP A 176 -7.86 -62.32 -17.99
C ASP A 176 -9.18 -61.54 -18.01
N ARG A 177 -9.17 -60.37 -17.37
CA ARG A 177 -10.06 -59.28 -17.72
C ARG A 177 -9.21 -58.28 -18.48
N VAL A 178 -9.38 -58.29 -19.80
CA VAL A 178 -9.01 -57.18 -20.67
C VAL A 178 -9.46 -55.89 -19.99
N ALA A 179 -8.50 -55.06 -19.60
CA ALA A 179 -8.76 -53.75 -19.06
C ALA A 179 -9.44 -52.92 -20.17
N SER A 180 -10.73 -52.65 -20.01
CA SER A 180 -11.40 -51.60 -20.76
C SER A 180 -10.65 -50.29 -20.55
N PRO A 181 -10.34 -49.51 -21.61
CA PRO A 181 -9.65 -48.25 -21.46
C PRO A 181 -10.45 -47.33 -20.49
N PRO A 182 -9.76 -46.54 -19.65
CA PRO A 182 -10.44 -45.62 -18.75
C PRO A 182 -11.29 -44.64 -19.56
N SER A 183 -12.55 -44.50 -19.16
CA SER A 183 -13.49 -43.49 -19.68
C SER A 183 -12.83 -42.11 -19.68
N PRO A 184 -12.92 -41.32 -20.76
CA PRO A 184 -12.35 -39.98 -20.81
C PRO A 184 -12.94 -39.10 -19.69
N PRO A 185 -12.12 -38.21 -19.10
CA PRO A 185 -12.59 -37.30 -18.05
C PRO A 185 -13.72 -36.41 -18.56
N PRO A 186 -14.73 -36.09 -17.73
CA PRO A 186 -15.84 -35.24 -18.14
C PRO A 186 -15.33 -33.87 -18.62
N PRO A 187 -15.96 -33.28 -19.66
CA PRO A 187 -15.54 -31.98 -20.17
C PRO A 187 -15.58 -30.94 -19.05
N LYS A 188 -14.53 -30.13 -18.94
CA LYS A 188 -14.44 -29.06 -17.94
C LYS A 188 -15.52 -28.03 -18.25
N THR A 189 -16.50 -27.90 -17.36
CA THR A 189 -17.56 -26.89 -17.44
C THR A 189 -17.24 -25.71 -16.53
N THR A 190 -17.54 -24.50 -16.99
CA THR A 190 -17.49 -23.28 -16.16
C THR A 190 -18.59 -23.31 -15.10
N SER A 191 -18.52 -22.45 -14.07
CA SER A 191 -19.56 -22.35 -13.03
C SER A 191 -20.96 -21.99 -13.56
N ARG A 192 -21.07 -21.61 -14.84
CA ARG A 192 -22.31 -21.30 -15.55
C ARG A 192 -22.70 -22.39 -16.57
N GLY A 193 -22.11 -23.57 -16.49
CA GLY A 193 -22.48 -24.73 -17.32
C GLY A 193 -21.99 -24.71 -18.77
N ARG A 194 -21.13 -23.76 -19.16
CA ARG A 194 -20.55 -23.72 -20.52
C ARG A 194 -19.32 -24.63 -20.64
N ASN A 195 -19.25 -25.38 -21.74
CA ASN A 195 -18.10 -26.22 -22.08
C ASN A 195 -16.87 -25.37 -22.43
N VAL A 196 -15.72 -25.71 -21.84
CA VAL A 196 -14.44 -25.04 -22.10
C VAL A 196 -13.66 -25.81 -23.16
N ASN A 197 -13.61 -25.28 -24.38
CA ASN A 197 -12.77 -25.82 -25.46
C ASN A 197 -11.39 -25.13 -25.45
N LEU A 198 -10.30 -25.90 -25.52
CA LEU A 198 -8.97 -25.32 -25.71
C LEU A 198 -8.84 -24.74 -27.14
N PRO A 199 -8.39 -23.48 -27.31
CA PRO A 199 -8.14 -22.90 -28.62
C PRO A 199 -7.04 -23.66 -29.39
N GLN A 200 -7.19 -23.77 -30.72
CA GLN A 200 -6.31 -24.57 -31.59
C GLN A 200 -4.83 -24.13 -31.57
N LYS A 201 -4.56 -22.85 -31.27
CA LYS A 201 -3.20 -22.32 -31.08
C LYS A 201 -2.46 -22.88 -29.85
N PHE A 202 -3.17 -23.54 -28.94
CA PHE A 202 -2.63 -24.17 -27.74
C PHE A 202 -2.79 -25.71 -27.77
N ARG A 203 -3.11 -26.28 -28.93
CA ARG A 203 -3.13 -27.72 -29.15
C ARG A 203 -1.81 -28.19 -29.71
#